data_AF-E8LJC2-F1
#
_entry.id   AF-E8LJC2-F1
#
_cell.length_a   1.000
_cell.length_b   1.000
_cell.length_c   1.000
_cell.angle_alpha   90.00
_cell.angle_beta   90.00
_cell.angle_gamma   90.00
#
_symmetry.space_group_name_H-M   'P 1'
#
loop_
_entity.id
_entity.type
_entity.pdbx_description
1 polymer ?
#
loop_
_entity_poly.entity_id
_entity_poly.type
_entity_poly.pdbx_seq_one_letter_code
_entity_poly.pdbx_strand_id
1 'polypeptide(L)'
;MRKFRSLFFFIGLSLAVNCAVAVENSPFAFKAGDPDVVTIERSYTTSYIKKDPLCKDSRLSPVCDFLIDSYSRRFEREMVIRFNQSIDFNSPDFTSIDRSRSFQYIVLFMHLSKNIPVATLYSFFKTDTPKAQNEFSIETFNYDIEKKKSLRFDDLFEDSETAAMLCARAVQQKFEKYDSYLLPVVIAATELSPHNFIITKNGLRLFFAAGLLNDEKDKVSECDINIDALKEAKPLAKFWPQLKSDDKK
;
A
#
# COMPACT_ATOMS: atom_id res chain seq x y z
N MET A 1 73.91 -18.86 -7.58
CA MET A 1 73.74 -19.54 -6.27
C MET A 1 72.65 -18.83 -5.47
N ARG A 2 71.80 -19.63 -4.82
CA ARG A 2 70.58 -19.31 -4.06
C ARG A 2 70.69 -18.20 -3.00
N LYS A 3 69.59 -17.46 -2.81
CA LYS A 3 68.75 -17.35 -1.57
C LYS A 3 67.64 -16.31 -1.85
N PHE A 4 66.39 -16.65 -2.17
CA PHE A 4 65.22 -17.09 -1.35
C PHE A 4 64.76 -16.14 -0.23
N ARG A 5 63.42 -15.93 -0.23
CA ARG A 5 62.50 -15.31 0.75
C ARG A 5 62.23 -13.81 0.50
N SER A 6 61.00 -13.31 0.42
CA SER A 6 59.68 -13.87 0.72
C SER A 6 58.60 -12.96 0.12
N LEU A 7 57.65 -13.56 -0.61
CA LEU A 7 56.35 -12.96 -0.94
C LEU A 7 55.62 -12.62 0.37
N PHE A 8 55.22 -11.36 0.55
CA PHE A 8 54.09 -11.01 1.40
C PHE A 8 53.05 -10.32 0.52
N PHE A 9 52.07 -11.12 0.12
CA PHE A 9 50.83 -10.70 -0.50
C PHE A 9 49.94 -10.15 0.62
N PHE A 10 49.93 -8.83 0.83
CA PHE A 10 48.88 -8.21 1.64
C PHE A 10 47.64 -8.04 0.76
N ILE A 11 46.79 -9.07 0.77
CA ILE A 11 45.38 -8.92 0.40
C ILE A 11 44.76 -8.14 1.55
N GLY A 12 44.75 -6.81 1.41
CA GLY A 12 43.82 -5.97 2.16
C GLY A 12 42.42 -6.34 1.71
N LEU A 13 41.80 -7.27 2.42
CA LEU A 13 40.39 -7.60 2.31
C LEU A 13 39.61 -6.36 2.76
N SER A 14 39.41 -5.44 1.82
CA SER A 14 38.41 -4.38 1.96
C SER A 14 37.05 -5.08 2.00
N LEU A 15 36.55 -5.30 3.21
CA LEU A 15 35.12 -5.49 3.45
C LEU A 15 34.44 -4.18 3.04
N ALA A 16 34.18 -4.06 1.74
CA ALA A 16 33.16 -3.15 1.24
C ALA A 16 31.84 -3.68 1.80
N VAL A 17 31.46 -3.15 2.96
CA VAL A 17 30.06 -3.07 3.36
C VAL A 17 29.41 -2.29 2.24
N ASN A 18 28.75 -3.01 1.32
CA ASN A 18 27.78 -2.43 0.42
C ASN A 18 26.65 -1.90 1.30
N CYS A 19 26.86 -0.72 1.89
CA CYS A 19 25.78 0.17 2.23
C CYS A 19 25.09 0.44 0.90
N ALA A 20 23.99 -0.27 0.67
CA ALA A 20 23.02 0.08 -0.35
C ALA A 20 22.83 1.59 -0.26
N VAL A 21 23.24 2.29 -1.32
CA VAL A 21 23.06 3.72 -1.44
C VAL A 21 21.57 3.93 -1.29
N ALA A 22 21.17 4.48 -0.13
CA ALA A 22 19.81 4.94 0.06
C ALA A 22 19.57 5.93 -1.06
N VAL A 23 18.68 5.57 -1.98
CA VAL A 23 18.24 6.47 -3.03
C VAL A 23 17.57 7.63 -2.31
N GLU A 24 18.28 8.75 -2.16
CA GLU A 24 17.87 9.94 -1.39
C GLU A 24 16.51 10.52 -1.85
N ASN A 25 15.98 10.05 -2.98
CA ASN A 25 14.69 10.46 -3.54
C ASN A 25 13.55 9.45 -3.32
N SER A 26 13.75 8.40 -2.53
CA SER A 26 12.67 7.45 -2.20
C SER A 26 11.73 8.04 -1.14
N PRO A 27 10.39 7.95 -1.29
CA PRO A 27 9.46 8.30 -0.22
C PRO A 27 9.66 7.44 1.05
N PHE A 28 10.39 6.33 0.94
CA PHE A 28 10.76 5.43 2.03
C PHE A 28 12.14 5.71 2.64
N ALA A 29 12.82 6.79 2.25
CA ALA A 29 14.10 7.21 2.81
C ALA A 29 13.96 7.88 4.20
N PHE A 30 13.24 7.23 5.11
CA PHE A 30 13.07 7.68 6.50
C PHE A 30 13.47 6.58 7.48
N LYS A 31 13.82 6.95 8.71
CA LYS A 31 14.37 6.05 9.72
C LYS A 31 13.82 6.32 11.12
N ALA A 32 14.11 5.40 12.04
CA ALA A 32 13.81 5.58 13.45
C ALA A 32 14.41 6.89 13.98
N GLY A 33 13.61 7.65 14.72
CA GLY A 33 14.00 8.93 15.33
C GLY A 33 13.71 10.16 14.47
N ASP A 34 13.25 10.01 13.23
CA ASP A 34 12.79 11.13 12.42
C ASP A 34 11.49 11.75 13.01
N PRO A 35 11.29 13.08 12.92
CA PRO A 35 10.28 13.82 13.69
C PRO A 35 8.80 13.50 13.41
N ASP A 36 8.48 12.68 12.40
CA ASP A 36 7.12 12.22 12.10
C ASP A 36 7.06 10.70 11.85
N VAL A 37 8.09 9.97 12.28
CA VAL A 37 8.18 8.51 12.11
C VAL A 37 7.92 7.81 13.43
N VAL A 38 6.92 6.93 13.43
CA VAL A 38 6.67 5.99 14.52
C VAL A 38 7.41 4.68 14.23
N THR A 39 8.18 4.20 15.20
CA THR A 39 8.80 2.87 15.14
C THR A 39 8.07 1.93 16.09
N ILE A 40 7.61 0.80 15.58
CA ILE A 40 6.95 -0.25 16.36
C ILE A 40 7.77 -1.52 16.22
N GLU A 41 8.35 -1.97 17.33
CA GLU A 41 9.07 -3.25 17.39
C GLU A 41 8.20 -4.34 17.99
N ARG A 42 8.23 -5.51 17.38
CA ARG A 42 7.58 -6.74 17.85
C ARG A 42 8.58 -7.89 17.84
N SER A 43 8.10 -9.10 18.11
CA SER A 43 8.95 -10.28 18.23
C SER A 43 9.65 -10.61 16.92
N TYR A 44 8.93 -10.55 15.80
CA TYR A 44 9.43 -10.93 14.49
C TYR A 44 9.59 -9.76 13.51
N THR A 45 9.00 -8.61 13.83
CA THR A 45 8.93 -7.49 12.90
C THR A 45 9.33 -6.15 13.52
N THR A 46 9.79 -5.24 12.65
CA THR A 46 9.90 -3.82 12.94
C THR A 46 9.17 -3.04 11.86
N SER A 47 8.23 -2.18 12.28
CA SER A 47 7.51 -1.28 11.38
C SER A 47 7.98 0.16 11.59
N TYR A 48 8.36 0.82 10.51
CA TYR A 48 8.63 2.26 10.46
C TYR A 48 7.48 2.94 9.72
N ILE A 49 6.76 3.84 10.39
CA ILE A 49 5.59 4.50 9.81
C ILE A 49 5.77 6.00 9.81
N LYS A 50 5.88 6.59 8.63
CA LYS A 50 5.86 8.05 8.44
C LYS A 50 4.42 8.54 8.44
N LYS A 51 4.05 9.34 9.44
CA LYS A 51 2.71 9.93 9.60
C LYS A 51 2.51 11.10 8.62
N ASP A 52 1.30 11.21 8.08
CA ASP A 52 0.87 12.43 7.39
C ASP A 52 0.73 13.57 8.41
N PRO A 53 1.07 14.83 8.08
CA PRO A 53 0.83 15.98 8.96
C PRO A 53 -0.63 16.09 9.44
N LEU A 54 -1.61 15.66 8.64
CA LEU A 54 -3.03 15.64 9.00
C LEU A 54 -3.36 14.65 10.12
N CYS A 55 -2.48 13.71 10.45
CA CYS A 55 -2.63 12.89 11.65
C CYS A 55 -2.55 13.71 12.96
N LYS A 56 -2.10 14.97 12.92
CA LYS A 56 -2.13 15.89 14.06
C LYS A 56 -3.52 16.54 14.24
N ASP A 57 -4.41 16.44 13.26
CA ASP A 57 -5.81 16.89 13.39
C ASP A 57 -6.57 15.95 14.34
N SER A 58 -7.22 16.51 15.35
CA SER A 58 -7.94 15.73 16.37
C SER A 58 -9.10 14.88 15.81
N ARG A 59 -9.63 15.24 14.64
CA ARG A 59 -10.68 14.48 13.96
C ARG A 59 -10.15 13.24 13.25
N LEU A 60 -8.85 13.22 12.92
CA LEU A 60 -8.20 12.18 12.12
C LEU A 60 -7.18 11.35 12.90
N SER A 61 -6.60 11.91 13.97
CA SER A 61 -5.63 11.21 14.84
C SER A 61 -6.11 9.82 15.27
N PRO A 62 -7.38 9.62 15.72
CA PRO A 62 -7.84 8.29 16.11
C PRO A 62 -7.80 7.27 14.97
N VAL A 63 -8.09 7.72 13.73
CA VAL A 63 -8.04 6.87 12.54
C VAL A 63 -6.59 6.56 12.18
N CYS A 64 -5.69 7.54 12.26
CA CYS A 64 -4.26 7.30 12.04
C CYS A 64 -3.71 6.27 13.03
N ASP A 65 -3.99 6.44 14.33
CA ASP A 65 -3.48 5.55 15.36
C ASP A 65 -4.06 4.13 15.21
N PHE A 66 -5.35 4.02 14.84
CA PHE A 66 -5.96 2.74 14.49
C PHE A 66 -5.25 2.05 13.31
N LEU A 67 -5.00 2.76 12.21
CA LEU A 67 -4.34 2.19 11.03
C LEU A 67 -2.91 1.76 11.34
N ILE A 68 -2.16 2.59 12.07
CA ILE A 68 -0.78 2.27 12.47
C ILE A 68 -0.73 1.00 13.29
N ASP A 69 -1.59 0.87 14.30
CA ASP A 69 -1.66 -0.34 15.12
C ASP A 69 -2.09 -1.54 14.28
N SER A 70 -3.15 -1.39 13.47
CA SER A 70 -3.67 -2.44 12.58
C SER A 70 -2.61 -2.98 11.63
N TYR A 71 -1.89 -2.10 10.93
CA TYR A 71 -0.85 -2.49 9.97
C TYR A 71 0.32 -3.22 10.65
N SER A 72 0.82 -2.68 11.78
CA SER A 72 1.92 -3.33 12.51
C SER A 72 1.54 -4.72 13.04
N ARG A 73 0.28 -4.89 13.50
CA ARG A 73 -0.22 -6.18 13.98
C ARG A 73 -0.42 -7.17 12.84
N ARG A 74 -0.97 -6.71 11.71
CA ARG A 74 -1.16 -7.55 10.52
C ARG A 74 0.19 -8.07 10.02
N PHE A 75 1.19 -7.19 9.91
CA PHE A 75 2.52 -7.58 9.45
C PHE A 75 3.18 -8.61 10.38
N GLU A 76 3.13 -8.41 11.70
CA GLU A 76 3.60 -9.41 12.66
C GLU A 76 2.88 -10.75 12.49
N ARG A 77 1.56 -10.74 12.39
CA ARG A 77 0.77 -11.96 12.19
C ARG A 77 1.16 -12.69 10.91
N GLU A 78 1.33 -11.97 9.81
CA GLU A 78 1.76 -12.56 8.54
C GLU A 78 3.15 -13.20 8.65
N MET A 79 4.08 -12.53 9.33
CA MET A 79 5.41 -13.09 9.55
C MET A 79 5.35 -14.33 10.45
N VAL A 80 4.60 -14.32 11.55
CA VAL A 80 4.40 -15.51 12.40
C VAL A 80 3.86 -16.69 11.59
N ILE A 81 2.87 -16.47 10.72
CA ILE A 81 2.33 -17.51 9.85
C ILE A 81 3.41 -18.04 8.89
N ARG A 82 4.14 -17.14 8.23
CA ARG A 82 5.23 -17.51 7.31
C ARG A 82 6.34 -18.30 8.02
N PHE A 83 6.72 -17.88 9.22
CA PHE A 83 7.68 -18.59 10.06
C PHE A 83 7.18 -20.00 10.38
N ASN A 84 5.95 -20.12 10.89
CA ASN A 84 5.39 -21.44 11.25
C ASN A 84 5.25 -22.38 10.06
N GLN A 85 4.95 -21.86 8.86
CA GLN A 85 4.91 -22.66 7.63
C GLN A 85 6.28 -23.16 7.17
N SER A 86 7.36 -22.52 7.62
CA SER A 86 8.73 -22.91 7.27
C SER A 86 9.35 -23.91 8.24
N ILE A 87 8.68 -24.22 9.36
CA ILE A 87 9.16 -25.18 10.36
C ILE A 87 8.79 -26.60 9.91
N ASP A 88 9.81 -27.43 9.68
CA ASP A 88 9.63 -28.87 9.64
C ASP A 88 9.67 -29.41 11.08
N PHE A 89 8.48 -29.64 11.66
CA PHE A 89 8.34 -30.17 13.01
C PHE A 89 8.87 -31.60 13.17
N ASN A 90 9.19 -32.28 12.07
CA ASN A 90 9.78 -33.62 12.07
C ASN A 90 11.32 -33.57 11.96
N SER A 91 11.91 -32.39 11.77
CA SER A 91 13.35 -32.23 11.71
C SER A 91 13.97 -32.39 13.12
N PRO A 92 15.05 -33.17 13.27
CA PRO A 92 15.79 -33.25 14.53
C PRO A 92 16.43 -31.91 14.95
N ASP A 93 16.48 -30.94 14.04
CA ASP A 93 17.06 -29.60 14.25
C ASP A 93 15.98 -28.49 14.27
N PHE A 94 14.76 -28.82 14.74
CA PHE A 94 13.64 -27.85 14.81
C PHE A 94 13.92 -26.61 15.68
N THR A 95 15.04 -26.57 16.41
CA THR A 95 15.45 -25.45 17.26
C THR A 95 16.35 -24.44 16.55
N SER A 96 16.93 -24.77 15.38
CA SER A 96 17.81 -23.90 14.58
C SER A 96 17.06 -22.99 13.60
N ILE A 97 15.80 -22.64 13.92
CA ILE A 97 14.96 -21.80 13.07
C ILE A 97 15.54 -20.38 13.00
N ASP A 98 15.83 -19.91 11.78
CA ASP A 98 16.21 -18.52 11.51
C ASP A 98 15.05 -17.58 11.90
N ARG A 99 15.26 -16.78 12.95
CA ARG A 99 14.33 -15.76 13.44
C ARG A 99 14.71 -14.37 12.94
N SER A 100 15.28 -14.28 11.73
CA SER A 100 15.65 -13.01 11.11
C SER A 100 14.45 -12.05 11.08
N ARG A 101 14.64 -10.86 11.66
CA ARG A 101 13.59 -9.83 11.73
C ARG A 101 13.23 -9.37 10.33
N SER A 102 11.92 -9.20 10.10
CA SER A 102 11.41 -8.59 8.87
C SER A 102 11.05 -7.12 9.11
N PHE A 103 11.21 -6.30 8.08
CA PHE A 103 11.02 -4.85 8.18
C PHE A 103 9.88 -4.40 7.27
N GLN A 104 9.09 -3.45 7.74
CA GLN A 104 8.07 -2.79 6.94
C GLN A 104 8.20 -1.28 7.08
N TYR A 105 8.16 -0.59 5.95
CA TYR A 105 8.14 0.86 5.85
C TYR A 105 6.79 1.28 5.30
N ILE A 106 6.11 2.18 6.01
CA ILE A 106 4.78 2.66 5.66
C ILE A 106 4.83 4.17 5.53
N VAL A 107 4.32 4.70 4.42
CA VAL A 107 4.03 6.13 4.28
C VAL A 107 2.53 6.30 4.28
N LEU A 108 2.02 6.98 5.30
CA LEU A 108 0.64 7.40 5.35
C LEU A 108 0.51 8.75 4.66
N PHE A 109 -0.45 8.85 3.76
CA PHE A 109 -0.86 10.10 3.19
C PHE A 109 -2.36 10.27 3.38
N MET A 110 -2.77 11.52 3.60
CA MET A 110 -4.16 11.88 3.80
C MET A 110 -4.54 13.01 2.87
N HIS A 111 -5.75 12.92 2.33
CA HIS A 111 -6.36 13.98 1.55
C HIS A 111 -7.73 14.36 2.12
N LEU A 112 -7.92 15.65 2.34
CA LEU A 112 -9.19 16.26 2.70
C LEU A 112 -9.71 17.07 1.51
N SER A 113 -10.90 16.70 1.03
CA SER A 113 -11.60 17.50 0.02
C SER A 113 -12.44 18.58 0.70
N LYS A 114 -12.24 19.85 0.34
CA LYS A 114 -12.90 21.00 1.00
C LYS A 114 -14.43 20.94 1.04
N ASN A 115 -15.05 20.24 0.10
CA ASN A 115 -16.50 20.20 -0.08
C ASN A 115 -17.10 18.79 0.07
N ILE A 116 -16.29 17.82 0.50
CA ILE A 116 -16.72 16.43 0.66
C ILE A 116 -16.35 16.05 2.10
N PRO A 117 -17.29 15.57 2.94
CA PRO A 117 -17.01 15.22 4.33
C PRO A 117 -16.23 13.90 4.47
N VAL A 118 -15.28 13.67 3.56
CA VAL A 118 -14.49 12.44 3.48
C VAL A 118 -13.02 12.77 3.61
N ALA A 119 -12.36 12.07 4.54
CA ALA A 119 -10.92 11.92 4.54
C ALA A 119 -10.57 10.66 3.75
N THR A 120 -9.73 10.83 2.74
CA THR A 120 -9.17 9.72 1.97
C THR A 120 -7.76 9.48 2.45
N LEU A 121 -7.44 8.23 2.80
CA LEU A 121 -6.14 7.81 3.27
C LEU A 121 -5.54 6.82 2.28
N TYR A 122 -4.28 6.99 1.94
CA TYR A 122 -3.52 6.06 1.11
C TYR A 122 -2.23 5.71 1.84
N SER A 123 -2.00 4.41 1.99
CA SER A 123 -0.88 3.84 2.71
C SER A 123 -0.02 3.11 1.70
N PHE A 124 1.20 3.58 1.49
CA PHE A 124 2.17 2.87 0.68
C PHE A 124 3.05 2.02 1.60
N PHE A 125 3.25 0.77 1.21
CA PHE A 125 4.04 -0.18 1.97
C PHE A 125 5.23 -0.60 1.15
N LYS A 126 6.37 -0.71 1.83
CA LYS A 126 7.55 -1.40 1.36
C LYS A 126 7.93 -2.43 2.42
N THR A 127 7.99 -3.71 2.05
CA THR A 127 8.39 -4.78 2.97
C THR A 127 9.70 -5.43 2.54
N ASP A 128 10.56 -5.64 3.52
CA ASP A 128 11.83 -6.32 3.40
C ASP A 128 11.80 -7.55 4.32
N THR A 129 11.73 -8.72 3.71
CA THR A 129 11.72 -10.02 4.40
C THR A 129 12.94 -10.84 3.99
N PRO A 130 13.30 -11.90 4.75
CA PRO A 130 14.44 -12.76 4.40
C PRO A 130 14.32 -13.42 3.01
N LYS A 131 13.09 -13.65 2.52
CA LYS A 131 12.84 -14.34 1.24
C LYS A 131 12.53 -13.39 0.07
N ALA A 132 12.09 -12.17 0.36
CA ALA A 132 11.70 -11.19 -0.63
C ALA A 132 12.01 -9.77 -0.15
N GLN A 133 12.72 -9.02 -0.96
CA GLN A 133 13.11 -7.63 -0.68
C GLN A 133 12.33 -6.67 -1.58
N ASN A 134 12.01 -5.49 -1.04
CA ASN A 134 11.34 -4.41 -1.75
C ASN A 134 9.98 -4.81 -2.35
N GLU A 135 9.16 -5.56 -1.62
CA GLU A 135 7.76 -5.76 -2.03
C GLU A 135 6.98 -4.46 -1.80
N PHE A 136 6.33 -3.96 -2.86
CA PHE A 136 5.56 -2.72 -2.82
C PHE A 136 4.06 -2.99 -2.89
N SER A 137 3.29 -2.40 -1.98
CA SER A 137 1.84 -2.46 -2.03
C SER A 137 1.20 -1.13 -1.61
N ILE A 138 -0.08 -1.00 -1.90
CA ILE A 138 -0.89 0.15 -1.53
C ILE A 138 -2.21 -0.31 -0.93
N GLU A 139 -2.64 0.38 0.12
CA GLU A 139 -3.99 0.25 0.66
C GLU A 139 -4.63 1.62 0.81
N THR A 140 -5.93 1.67 0.56
CA THR A 140 -6.72 2.90 0.70
C THR A 140 -7.76 2.74 1.80
N PHE A 141 -8.04 3.81 2.50
CA PHE A 141 -9.12 3.86 3.48
C PHE A 141 -9.91 5.16 3.30
N ASN A 142 -11.22 5.06 3.08
CA ASN A 142 -12.11 6.21 2.99
C ASN A 142 -12.86 6.35 4.32
N TYR A 143 -12.90 7.56 4.87
CA TYR A 143 -13.48 7.84 6.18
C TYR A 143 -14.46 9.01 6.11
N ASP A 144 -15.73 8.76 6.45
CA ASP A 144 -16.74 9.80 6.64
C ASP A 144 -16.49 10.51 7.97
N ILE A 145 -16.05 11.77 7.88
CA ILE A 145 -15.65 12.58 9.03
C ILE A 145 -16.85 12.90 9.92
N GLU A 146 -18.02 13.11 9.33
CA GLU A 146 -19.24 13.49 10.06
C GLU A 146 -19.82 12.29 10.80
N LYS A 147 -19.94 11.16 10.11
CA LYS A 147 -20.49 9.92 10.68
C LYS A 147 -19.48 9.12 11.49
N LYS A 148 -18.21 9.50 11.45
CA LYS A 148 -17.08 8.82 12.10
C LYS A 148 -17.01 7.33 11.75
N LYS A 149 -17.21 7.01 10.47
CA LYS A 149 -17.22 5.63 9.99
C LYS A 149 -16.37 5.45 8.73
N SER A 150 -15.86 4.24 8.53
CA SER A 150 -15.29 3.84 7.25
C SER A 150 -16.38 3.85 6.18
N LEU A 151 -16.04 4.35 5.00
CA LEU A 151 -16.87 4.28 3.80
C LEU A 151 -16.43 3.12 2.93
N ARG A 152 -17.38 2.27 2.62
CA ARG A 152 -17.23 1.19 1.66
C ARG A 152 -17.74 1.64 0.29
N PHE A 153 -17.46 0.86 -0.74
CA PHE A 153 -17.89 1.19 -2.11
C PHE A 153 -19.42 1.26 -2.24
N ASP A 154 -20.13 0.34 -1.59
CA ASP A 154 -21.59 0.27 -1.53
C ASP A 154 -22.23 1.45 -0.79
N ASP A 155 -21.49 2.17 0.05
CA ASP A 155 -21.98 3.40 0.67
C ASP A 155 -22.10 4.57 -0.32
N LEU A 156 -21.51 4.50 -1.52
CA LEU A 156 -21.32 5.64 -2.43
C LEU A 156 -22.41 5.80 -3.50
N PHE A 157 -23.14 4.74 -3.80
CA PHE A 157 -24.08 4.64 -4.92
C PHE A 157 -25.42 4.07 -4.44
N GLU A 158 -26.52 4.43 -5.09
CA GLU A 158 -27.80 3.72 -4.85
C GLU A 158 -27.79 2.32 -5.48
N ASP A 159 -27.07 2.15 -6.60
CA ASP A 159 -26.86 0.87 -7.26
C ASP A 159 -25.36 0.56 -7.34
N SER A 160 -24.85 -0.09 -6.30
CA SER A 160 -23.42 -0.39 -6.17
C SER A 160 -22.96 -1.49 -7.11
N GLU A 161 -23.83 -2.41 -7.53
CA GLU A 161 -23.51 -3.48 -8.48
C GLU A 161 -23.26 -2.89 -9.87
N THR A 162 -24.16 -2.01 -10.34
CA THR A 162 -23.95 -1.29 -11.60
C THR A 162 -22.69 -0.42 -11.54
N ALA A 163 -22.42 0.27 -10.42
CA ALA A 163 -21.19 1.04 -10.26
C ALA A 163 -19.94 0.15 -10.37
N ALA A 164 -19.95 -1.04 -9.76
CA ALA A 164 -18.84 -1.98 -9.80
C ALA A 164 -18.59 -2.50 -11.21
N MET A 165 -19.64 -2.87 -11.95
CA MET A 165 -19.56 -3.24 -13.36
C MET A 165 -18.96 -2.13 -14.23
N LEU A 166 -19.41 -0.88 -14.05
CA LEU A 166 -18.88 0.27 -14.78
C LEU A 166 -17.41 0.52 -14.45
N CYS A 167 -17.01 0.34 -13.19
CA CYS A 167 -15.61 0.41 -12.80
C CYS A 167 -14.77 -0.69 -13.45
N ALA A 168 -15.25 -1.92 -13.47
CA ALA A 168 -14.56 -3.05 -14.11
C ALA A 168 -14.37 -2.82 -15.62
N ARG A 169 -15.38 -2.27 -16.30
CA ARG A 169 -15.28 -1.86 -17.72
C ARG A 169 -14.24 -0.77 -17.94
N ALA A 170 -14.18 0.25 -17.07
CA ALA A 170 -13.18 1.30 -17.16
C ALA A 170 -11.76 0.75 -16.96
N VAL A 171 -11.58 -0.18 -16.03
CA VAL A 171 -10.31 -0.89 -15.81
C VAL A 171 -9.91 -1.70 -17.04
N GLN A 172 -10.84 -2.46 -17.62
CA GLN A 172 -10.60 -3.22 -18.85
C GLN A 172 -10.11 -2.30 -19.97
N GLN A 173 -10.85 -1.24 -20.28
CA GLN A 173 -10.51 -0.29 -21.35
C GLN A 173 -9.14 0.37 -21.14
N LYS A 174 -8.79 0.68 -19.89
CA LYS A 174 -7.50 1.32 -19.59
C LYS A 174 -6.31 0.39 -19.79
N PHE A 175 -6.47 -0.88 -19.41
CA PHE A 175 -5.35 -1.81 -19.29
C PHE A 175 -5.30 -2.92 -20.35
N GLU A 176 -6.31 -3.05 -21.22
CA GLU A 176 -6.32 -4.07 -22.29
C GLU A 176 -5.08 -4.02 -23.19
N LYS A 177 -4.51 -2.82 -23.40
CA LYS A 177 -3.31 -2.62 -24.22
C LYS A 177 -2.03 -3.27 -23.67
N TYR A 178 -2.01 -3.65 -22.40
CA TYR A 178 -0.83 -4.24 -21.75
C TYR A 178 -0.82 -5.77 -21.80
N ASP A 179 -1.89 -6.41 -22.29
CA ASP A 179 -2.01 -7.87 -22.45
C ASP A 179 -1.60 -8.67 -21.20
N SER A 180 -1.91 -8.13 -20.01
CA SER A 180 -1.61 -8.82 -18.74
C SER A 180 -2.50 -10.04 -18.57
N TYR A 181 -1.89 -11.20 -18.34
CA TYR A 181 -2.61 -12.45 -18.03
C TYR A 181 -3.47 -12.36 -16.76
N LEU A 182 -3.21 -11.39 -15.88
CA LEU A 182 -3.99 -11.15 -14.66
C LEU A 182 -5.17 -10.20 -14.88
N LEU A 183 -5.23 -9.49 -16.03
CA LEU A 183 -6.29 -8.52 -16.29
C LEU A 183 -7.70 -9.12 -16.14
N PRO A 184 -8.03 -10.33 -16.66
CA PRO A 184 -9.35 -10.92 -16.45
C PRO A 184 -9.70 -11.14 -14.98
N VAL A 185 -8.71 -11.53 -14.16
CA VAL A 185 -8.89 -11.74 -12.72
C VAL A 185 -9.14 -10.41 -12.02
N VAL A 186 -8.42 -9.35 -12.41
CA VAL A 186 -8.59 -8.01 -11.83
C VAL A 186 -9.96 -7.41 -12.21
N ILE A 187 -10.42 -7.61 -13.45
CA ILE A 187 -11.75 -7.20 -13.89
C ILE A 187 -12.82 -7.89 -13.03
N ALA A 188 -12.76 -9.22 -12.91
CA ALA A 188 -13.72 -9.98 -12.11
C ALA A 188 -13.70 -9.58 -10.63
N ALA A 189 -12.52 -9.35 -10.05
CA ALA A 189 -12.39 -8.89 -8.68
C ALA A 189 -12.97 -7.48 -8.49
N THR A 190 -12.78 -6.58 -9.47
CA THR A 190 -13.35 -5.23 -9.47
C THR A 190 -14.86 -5.28 -9.60
N GLU A 191 -15.41 -6.13 -10.47
CA GLU A 191 -16.86 -6.28 -10.64
C GLU A 191 -17.54 -6.83 -9.38
N LEU A 192 -16.90 -7.78 -8.70
CA LEU A 192 -17.44 -8.39 -7.49
C LEU A 192 -17.32 -7.47 -6.26
N SER A 193 -16.16 -6.84 -6.08
CA SER A 193 -15.88 -6.01 -4.91
C SER A 193 -14.76 -5.00 -5.19
N PRO A 194 -15.11 -3.80 -5.70
CA PRO A 194 -14.14 -2.73 -5.88
C PRO A 194 -13.45 -2.39 -4.54
N HIS A 195 -12.13 -2.48 -4.54
CA HIS A 195 -11.28 -2.19 -3.40
C HIS A 195 -10.15 -1.26 -3.83
N ASN A 196 -9.35 -0.79 -2.87
CA ASN A 196 -8.21 0.10 -3.13
C ASN A 196 -8.58 1.31 -3.97
N PHE A 197 -9.68 1.98 -3.62
CA PHE A 197 -10.15 3.16 -4.32
C PHE A 197 -10.15 4.40 -3.41
N ILE A 198 -10.08 5.56 -4.03
CA ILE A 198 -10.25 6.85 -3.36
C ILE A 198 -11.37 7.66 -3.99
N ILE A 199 -12.00 8.49 -3.16
CA ILE A 199 -13.00 9.44 -3.61
C ILE A 199 -12.30 10.74 -4.01
N THR A 200 -12.42 11.12 -5.27
CA THR A 200 -11.89 12.38 -5.80
C THR A 200 -13.04 13.33 -6.09
N LYS A 201 -12.71 14.62 -6.28
CA LYS A 201 -13.69 15.61 -6.74
C LYS A 201 -14.41 15.17 -8.02
N ASN A 202 -13.73 14.49 -8.94
CA ASN A 202 -14.27 14.21 -10.27
C ASN A 202 -14.80 12.77 -10.43
N GLY A 203 -14.76 11.95 -9.38
CA GLY A 203 -15.18 10.55 -9.43
C GLY A 203 -14.34 9.68 -8.52
N LEU A 204 -13.89 8.53 -9.02
CA LEU A 204 -13.09 7.56 -8.28
C LEU A 204 -11.70 7.40 -8.90
N ARG A 205 -10.74 7.01 -8.08
CA ARG A 205 -9.46 6.45 -8.56
C ARG A 205 -9.22 5.12 -7.89
N LEU A 206 -9.06 4.08 -8.70
CA LEU A 206 -8.67 2.75 -8.23
C LEU A 206 -7.15 2.59 -8.34
N PHE A 207 -6.57 1.85 -7.40
CA PHE A 207 -5.15 1.54 -7.34
C PHE A 207 -4.92 0.03 -7.43
N PHE A 208 -3.87 -0.33 -8.14
CA PHE A 208 -3.45 -1.72 -8.36
C PHE A 208 -1.96 -1.83 -8.06
N ALA A 209 -1.56 -2.97 -7.48
CA ALA A 209 -0.18 -3.24 -7.13
C ALA A 209 0.76 -3.12 -8.34
N ALA A 210 2.01 -2.74 -8.08
CA ALA A 210 3.03 -2.64 -9.12
C ALA A 210 3.25 -4.01 -9.78
N GLY A 211 3.43 -4.03 -11.10
CA GLY A 211 3.61 -5.26 -11.87
C GLY A 211 2.33 -6.09 -12.09
N LEU A 212 1.17 -5.67 -11.57
CA LEU A 212 -0.07 -6.47 -11.66
C LEU A 212 -0.73 -6.36 -13.03
N LEU A 213 -0.87 -5.13 -13.53
CA LEU A 213 -1.60 -4.82 -14.77
C LEU A 213 -0.70 -4.32 -15.89
N ASN A 214 0.53 -3.94 -15.57
CA ASN A 214 1.56 -3.50 -16.50
C ASN A 214 2.93 -3.99 -16.00
N ASP A 215 3.98 -3.85 -16.81
CA ASP A 215 5.33 -4.30 -16.47
C ASP A 215 6.09 -3.36 -15.50
N GLU A 216 5.45 -2.29 -15.02
CA GLU A 216 6.06 -1.31 -14.11
C GLU A 216 6.09 -1.87 -12.67
N LYS A 217 7.28 -2.25 -12.19
CA LYS A 217 7.45 -2.92 -10.88
C LYS A 217 7.69 -1.98 -9.70
N ASP A 218 8.03 -0.74 -9.96
CA ASP A 218 8.36 0.29 -8.97
C ASP A 218 7.23 1.32 -8.76
N LYS A 219 6.15 1.20 -9.52
CA LYS A 219 5.03 2.14 -9.52
C LYS A 219 3.69 1.42 -9.51
N VAL A 220 2.78 1.90 -8.66
CA VAL A 220 1.40 1.42 -8.65
C VAL A 220 0.66 1.83 -9.92
N SER A 221 -0.21 0.96 -10.40
CA SER A 221 -1.12 1.27 -11.50
C SER A 221 -2.36 1.98 -10.95
N GLU A 222 -2.80 3.03 -11.64
CA GLU A 222 -3.96 3.84 -11.24
C GLU A 222 -5.03 3.82 -12.33
N CYS A 223 -6.31 3.85 -11.98
CA CYS A 223 -7.43 4.02 -12.90
C CYS A 223 -8.37 5.12 -12.41
N ASP A 224 -8.28 6.30 -13.01
CA ASP A 224 -9.23 7.39 -12.81
C ASP A 224 -10.53 7.11 -13.57
N ILE A 225 -11.65 7.23 -12.88
CA ILE A 225 -13.00 7.02 -13.42
C ILE A 225 -13.81 8.28 -13.13
N ASN A 226 -14.23 8.95 -14.20
CA ASN A 226 -15.06 10.14 -14.08
C ASN A 226 -16.46 9.76 -13.55
N ILE A 227 -17.01 10.56 -12.65
CA ILE A 227 -18.34 10.39 -12.09
C ILE A 227 -19.43 10.37 -13.16
N ASP A 228 -19.23 11.04 -14.29
CA ASP A 228 -20.13 11.02 -15.44
C ASP A 228 -20.29 9.61 -16.01
N ALA A 229 -19.21 8.83 -16.04
CA ALA A 229 -19.22 7.43 -16.48
C ALA A 229 -19.92 6.50 -15.48
N LEU A 230 -20.23 6.99 -14.28
CA LEU A 230 -20.89 6.26 -13.20
C LEU A 230 -22.34 6.75 -12.96
N LYS A 231 -22.85 7.68 -13.78
CA LYS A 231 -24.19 8.29 -13.59
C LYS A 231 -25.32 7.27 -13.54
N GLU A 232 -25.26 6.21 -14.35
CA GLU A 232 -26.27 5.14 -14.38
C GLU A 232 -26.42 4.43 -13.02
N ALA A 233 -25.34 4.37 -12.24
CA ALA A 233 -25.32 3.76 -10.91
C ALA A 233 -25.84 4.68 -9.80
N LYS A 234 -26.34 5.87 -10.15
CA LYS A 234 -26.91 6.87 -9.21
C LYS A 234 -25.96 7.20 -8.05
N PRO A 235 -24.83 7.86 -8.33
CA PRO A 235 -23.89 8.30 -7.30
C PRO A 235 -24.54 9.25 -6.31
N LEU A 236 -24.26 9.06 -5.01
CA LEU A 236 -24.83 9.90 -3.97
C LEU A 236 -24.21 11.31 -4.00
N ALA A 237 -25.05 12.31 -4.24
CA ALA A 237 -24.65 13.71 -4.40
C ALA A 237 -23.91 14.34 -3.21
N LYS A 238 -23.97 13.73 -2.01
CA LYS A 238 -23.17 14.17 -0.85
C LYS A 238 -21.66 13.97 -1.05
N PHE A 239 -21.27 13.01 -1.89
CA PHE A 239 -19.87 12.72 -2.22
C PHE A 239 -19.41 13.45 -3.48
N TRP A 240 -20.34 13.80 -4.37
CA TRP A 240 -20.07 14.57 -5.58
C TRP A 240 -21.10 15.70 -5.74
N PRO A 241 -20.93 16.82 -5.00
CA PRO A 241 -21.91 17.91 -4.97
C PRO A 241 -22.20 18.54 -6.32
N GLN A 242 -21.27 18.48 -7.27
CA GLN A 242 -21.45 18.98 -8.63
C GLN A 242 -22.58 18.27 -9.40
N LEU A 243 -22.99 17.08 -8.99
CA LEU A 243 -24.12 16.40 -9.63
C LEU A 243 -25.43 17.17 -9.42
N LYS A 244 -25.56 17.91 -8.31
CA LYS A 244 -26.76 18.74 -8.03
C LYS A 244 -26.87 19.97 -8.93
N SER A 245 -25.78 20.40 -9.56
CA SER A 245 -25.84 21.57 -10.45
C SER A 245 -26.32 21.26 -11.86
N ASP A 246 -26.30 19.99 -12.26
CA ASP A 246 -26.69 19.57 -13.62
C ASP A 246 -28.21 19.34 -13.75
N ASP A 247 -28.94 19.07 -12.66
CA ASP A 247 -30.40 18.90 -12.64
C ASP A 247 -31.18 20.23 -12.84
N LYS A 248 -30.48 21.36 -12.98
CA LYS A 248 -31.08 22.70 -13.16
C LYS A 248 -30.87 23.31 -14.55
N LYS A 249 -30.51 22.50 -15.55
CA LYS A 249 -30.40 22.95 -16.95
C LYS A 249 -31.36 22.24 -17.87
#